data_AF-A0A0F5FRT0-F1
#
_entry.id   AF-A0A0F5FRT0-F1
#
_cell.length_a   1.000
_cell.length_b   1.000
_cell.length_c   1.000
_cell.angle_alpha   90.00
_cell.angle_beta   90.00
_cell.angle_gamma   90.00
#
_symmetry.space_group_name_H-M   'P 1'
#
loop_
_entity.id
_entity.type
_entity.pdbx_description
1 polymer ?
#
loop_
_entity_poly.entity_id
_entity_poly.type
_entity_poly.pdbx_seq_one_letter_code
_entity_poly.pdbx_strand_id
1 'polypeptide(L)'
;MEKLSRSRDADLTRRELVDPQRIRGRGAQSNAVGRFEKHTREGFADGWDIVEALPMFETVEHIERARTIITRNDSPDIGFDRSINAYRGCEHGCSYCFARPTHAYLGHSAGIEFERDIYVKTNAVEALRHELAAKTYRCRPIAMGTNTDPYQPAERKHKLTRQILEVLLETRHPVLITTKSALIVRDLDILSEMARMGLAAVTISVTSMDHKLSRKMEPRASSPARRLEAIRLLAEAGVPVSVNAAPMIPAINDMELERILDAAAAQGAIGAGMILVRLPNEVRDIFREWLLRHFPDRVRHVLALIRDTRGGRDNDPNFHSRMRGEGPYATLLRQRFEMARQRYKLDGKMRALRTDLFTPPKVESDQLSLF
;
A
#
# COMPACT_ATOMS: atom_id res chain seq x y z
N MET A 1 -26.28 16.13 7.14
CA MET A 1 -26.83 15.75 5.82
C MET A 1 -27.30 16.96 5.01
N GLU A 2 -28.17 17.83 5.52
CA GLU A 2 -28.66 19.01 4.77
C GLU A 2 -27.54 19.97 4.28
N LYS A 3 -26.51 20.20 5.09
CA LYS A 3 -25.35 21.01 4.66
C LYS A 3 -24.52 20.37 3.54
N LEU A 4 -24.59 19.04 3.39
CA LEU A 4 -23.86 18.29 2.35
C LEU A 4 -24.64 18.27 1.03
N SER A 5 -25.99 18.17 1.09
CA SER A 5 -26.85 18.17 -0.09
C SER A 5 -26.83 19.48 -0.88
N ARG A 6 -26.39 20.59 -0.26
CA ARG A 6 -26.18 21.90 -0.92
C ARG A 6 -24.71 22.16 -1.30
N SER A 7 -23.87 21.13 -1.34
CA SER A 7 -22.43 21.25 -1.62
C SER A 7 -22.03 20.51 -2.91
N ARG A 8 -20.77 20.67 -3.33
CA ARG A 8 -20.18 19.90 -4.43
C ARG A 8 -20.23 18.37 -4.20
N ASP A 9 -20.41 17.95 -2.96
CA ASP A 9 -20.45 16.55 -2.54
C ASP A 9 -21.87 16.03 -2.29
N ALA A 10 -22.88 16.68 -2.86
CA ALA A 10 -24.29 16.29 -2.70
C ALA A 10 -24.61 14.89 -3.23
N ASP A 11 -23.84 14.37 -4.19
CA ASP A 11 -24.01 13.00 -4.70
C ASP A 11 -23.85 11.94 -3.59
N LEU A 12 -23.00 12.21 -2.59
CA LEU A 12 -22.76 11.29 -1.47
C LEU A 12 -24.02 10.98 -0.66
N THR A 13 -25.01 11.88 -0.61
CA THR A 13 -26.24 11.63 0.16
C THR A 13 -27.16 10.62 -0.51
N ARG A 14 -26.90 10.26 -1.78
CA ARG A 14 -27.72 9.33 -2.56
C ARG A 14 -27.02 8.00 -2.84
N ARG A 15 -25.75 7.87 -2.42
CA ARG A 15 -24.98 6.64 -2.64
C ARG A 15 -25.45 5.55 -1.70
N GLU A 16 -25.75 4.40 -2.26
CA GLU A 16 -26.02 3.20 -1.50
C GLU A 16 -24.70 2.64 -0.95
N LEU A 17 -24.61 2.54 0.37
CA LEU A 17 -23.46 1.96 1.04
C LEU A 17 -23.83 0.59 1.56
N VAL A 18 -22.90 -0.36 1.45
CA VAL A 18 -23.10 -1.72 1.93
C VAL A 18 -23.29 -1.71 3.45
N ASP A 19 -24.19 -2.56 3.94
CA ASP A 19 -24.43 -2.79 5.36
C ASP A 19 -23.10 -3.04 6.10
N PRO A 20 -22.78 -2.24 7.14
CA PRO A 20 -21.59 -2.44 7.98
C PRO A 20 -21.38 -3.87 8.49
N GLN A 21 -22.44 -4.63 8.75
CA GLN A 21 -22.33 -6.02 9.21
C GLN A 21 -21.70 -6.94 8.15
N ARG A 22 -21.96 -6.66 6.86
CA ARG A 22 -21.43 -7.46 5.75
C ARG A 22 -19.97 -7.17 5.43
N ILE A 23 -19.45 -6.02 5.85
CA ILE A 23 -18.13 -5.51 5.47
C ILE A 23 -17.19 -5.37 6.68
N ARG A 24 -17.37 -6.20 7.70
CA ARG A 24 -16.44 -6.23 8.83
C ARG A 24 -15.03 -6.57 8.35
N GLY A 25 -14.05 -5.72 8.66
CA GLY A 25 -12.67 -5.90 8.22
C GLY A 25 -12.37 -5.35 6.82
N ARG A 26 -13.26 -4.54 6.25
CA ARG A 26 -13.19 -3.95 4.91
C ARG A 26 -13.12 -2.42 5.01
N GLY A 27 -12.38 -1.77 4.13
CA GLY A 27 -12.25 -0.30 4.12
C GLY A 27 -13.10 0.38 3.08
N ALA A 28 -13.50 -0.33 2.01
CA ALA A 28 -14.47 0.17 1.05
C ALA A 28 -15.89 0.10 1.62
N GLN A 29 -16.71 1.11 1.30
CA GLN A 29 -18.10 1.19 1.77
C GLN A 29 -19.12 0.82 0.69
N SER A 30 -18.65 0.59 -0.53
CA SER A 30 -19.44 0.21 -1.70
C SER A 30 -18.69 -0.83 -2.53
N ASN A 31 -19.43 -1.50 -3.43
CA ASN A 31 -18.87 -2.39 -4.45
C ASN A 31 -19.30 -1.91 -5.85
N ALA A 32 -19.14 -0.61 -6.11
CA ALA A 32 -19.51 -0.02 -7.39
C ALA A 32 -18.76 -0.69 -8.54
N VAL A 33 -19.46 -0.91 -9.65
CA VAL A 33 -18.93 -1.64 -10.81
C VAL A 33 -17.67 -0.94 -11.37
N GLY A 34 -16.72 -1.75 -11.84
CA GLY A 34 -15.45 -1.28 -12.39
C GLY A 34 -15.62 -0.41 -13.64
N ARG A 35 -14.73 0.56 -13.82
CA ARG A 35 -14.78 1.57 -14.90
C ARG A 35 -14.77 1.01 -16.33
N PHE A 36 -14.27 -0.21 -16.54
CA PHE A 36 -14.19 -0.83 -17.87
C PHE A 36 -15.35 -1.78 -18.18
N GLU A 37 -16.28 -1.96 -17.25
CA GLU A 37 -17.44 -2.83 -17.43
C GLU A 37 -18.53 -2.16 -18.27
N LYS A 38 -19.19 -2.96 -19.11
CA LYS A 38 -20.26 -2.48 -20.00
C LYS A 38 -21.60 -2.32 -19.29
N HIS A 39 -21.81 -3.08 -18.20
CA HIS A 39 -23.08 -3.15 -17.50
C HIS A 39 -22.88 -2.84 -16.03
N THR A 40 -23.76 -2.03 -15.46
CA THR A 40 -23.84 -1.80 -14.02
C THR A 40 -24.88 -2.72 -13.38
N ARG A 41 -24.72 -3.03 -12.10
CA ARG A 41 -25.70 -3.77 -11.30
C ARG A 41 -26.10 -2.91 -10.11
N GLU A 42 -27.39 -2.84 -9.84
CA GLU A 42 -27.95 -2.17 -8.67
C GLU A 42 -28.85 -3.15 -7.93
N GLY A 43 -28.78 -3.12 -6.59
CA GLY A 43 -29.74 -3.84 -5.77
C GLY A 43 -31.01 -3.01 -5.68
N PHE A 44 -32.16 -3.63 -5.89
CA PHE A 44 -33.45 -2.99 -5.63
C PHE A 44 -34.35 -3.99 -4.91
N ALA A 45 -35.26 -3.48 -4.08
CA ALA A 45 -36.29 -4.31 -3.47
C ALA A 45 -37.29 -4.70 -4.56
N ASP A 46 -37.44 -6.00 -4.82
CA ASP A 46 -38.39 -6.56 -5.78
C ASP A 46 -39.80 -6.76 -5.18
N GLY A 47 -40.01 -6.29 -3.94
CA GLY A 47 -41.27 -6.41 -3.19
C GLY A 47 -41.36 -7.68 -2.34
N TRP A 48 -40.34 -8.53 -2.34
CA TRP A 48 -40.26 -9.71 -1.49
C TRP A 48 -39.34 -9.47 -0.30
N ASP A 49 -39.78 -9.87 0.89
CA ASP A 49 -38.93 -9.84 2.07
C ASP A 49 -37.87 -10.94 1.93
N ILE A 50 -36.60 -10.53 1.87
CA ILE A 50 -35.47 -11.47 1.96
C ILE A 50 -35.42 -11.97 3.41
N VAL A 51 -35.92 -13.19 3.63
CA VAL A 51 -35.97 -13.81 4.97
C VAL A 51 -34.56 -14.11 5.52
N GLU A 52 -33.58 -14.31 4.63
CA GLU A 52 -32.21 -14.64 4.99
C GLU A 52 -31.27 -13.43 4.95
N ALA A 53 -30.47 -13.25 6.00
CA ALA A 53 -29.44 -12.23 6.02
C ALA A 53 -28.40 -12.48 4.92
N LEU A 54 -28.13 -11.45 4.10
CA LEU A 54 -27.09 -11.54 3.07
C LEU A 54 -25.73 -11.86 3.70
N PRO A 55 -24.93 -12.77 3.11
CA PRO A 55 -23.67 -13.19 3.70
C PRO A 55 -22.65 -12.05 3.76
N MET A 56 -21.71 -12.21 4.70
CA MET A 56 -20.53 -11.35 4.80
C MET A 56 -19.63 -11.50 3.57
N PHE A 57 -18.91 -10.43 3.22
CA PHE A 57 -17.90 -10.48 2.17
C PHE A 57 -16.64 -11.20 2.64
N GLU A 58 -16.58 -12.51 2.45
CA GLU A 58 -15.40 -13.33 2.72
C GLU A 58 -14.31 -13.15 1.65
N THR A 59 -13.04 -13.18 2.08
CA THR A 59 -11.89 -13.09 1.16
C THR A 59 -11.82 -14.35 0.31
N VAL A 60 -11.69 -14.18 -1.01
CA VAL A 60 -11.55 -15.24 -1.99
C VAL A 60 -10.14 -15.16 -2.59
N GLU A 61 -9.41 -16.27 -2.56
CA GLU A 61 -8.11 -16.38 -3.21
C GLU A 61 -8.26 -16.99 -4.60
N HIS A 62 -7.70 -16.32 -5.61
CA HIS A 62 -7.66 -16.78 -6.99
C HIS A 62 -6.22 -17.18 -7.35
N ILE A 63 -6.02 -18.37 -7.92
CA ILE A 63 -4.69 -18.80 -8.35
C ILE A 63 -4.38 -18.16 -9.71
N GLU A 64 -3.24 -17.49 -9.80
CA GLU A 64 -2.73 -16.88 -11.02
C GLU A 64 -1.35 -17.49 -11.36
N ARG A 65 -1.11 -17.81 -12.64
CA ARG A 65 0.24 -18.07 -13.14
C ARG A 65 0.72 -16.85 -13.92
N ALA A 66 1.76 -16.20 -13.42
CA ALA A 66 2.34 -15.02 -14.03
C ALA A 66 3.32 -15.39 -15.14
N ARG A 67 3.23 -14.71 -16.29
CA ARG A 67 4.24 -14.82 -17.36
C ARG A 67 5.55 -14.17 -16.97
N THR A 68 5.47 -13.03 -16.29
CA THR A 68 6.59 -12.28 -15.71
C THR A 68 6.17 -11.75 -14.33
N ILE A 69 7.12 -11.65 -13.42
CA ILE A 69 6.93 -11.17 -12.06
C ILE A 69 7.56 -9.79 -11.84
N ILE A 70 8.63 -9.44 -12.57
CA ILE A 70 9.26 -8.12 -12.48
C ILE A 70 8.50 -7.12 -13.35
N THR A 71 7.85 -6.15 -12.70
CA THR A 71 7.15 -5.03 -13.38
C THR A 71 8.04 -3.80 -13.41
N ARG A 72 8.05 -3.07 -14.53
CA ARG A 72 8.88 -1.86 -14.71
C ARG A 72 8.04 -0.58 -14.75
N ASN A 73 8.66 0.53 -14.40
CA ASN A 73 8.09 1.88 -14.50
C ASN A 73 9.18 2.92 -14.82
N ASP A 74 8.77 4.08 -15.30
CA ASP A 74 9.59 5.23 -15.68
C ASP A 74 9.24 6.49 -14.87
N SER A 75 8.61 6.32 -13.70
CA SER A 75 8.09 7.45 -12.94
C SER A 75 9.21 8.25 -12.28
N PRO A 76 9.27 9.58 -12.48
CA PRO A 76 10.32 10.42 -11.90
C PRO A 76 10.11 10.72 -10.40
N ASP A 77 9.00 10.27 -9.82
CA ASP A 77 8.66 10.54 -8.41
C ASP A 77 9.13 9.44 -7.44
N ILE A 78 9.59 8.31 -7.96
CA ILE A 78 9.98 7.15 -7.15
C ILE A 78 11.40 6.72 -7.49
N GLY A 79 12.15 6.31 -6.47
CA GLY A 79 13.58 5.99 -6.59
C GLY A 79 13.88 4.60 -7.17
N PHE A 80 12.92 3.95 -7.84
CA PHE A 80 13.08 2.60 -8.39
C PHE A 80 12.37 2.43 -9.73
N ASP A 81 12.98 1.67 -10.64
CA ASP A 81 12.45 1.40 -11.99
C ASP A 81 11.75 0.03 -12.11
N ARG A 82 11.80 -0.80 -11.05
CA ARG A 82 11.25 -2.16 -11.05
C ARG A 82 10.69 -2.59 -9.71
N SER A 83 9.68 -3.45 -9.76
CA SER A 83 9.02 -3.98 -8.58
C SER A 83 8.50 -5.39 -8.77
N ILE A 84 8.28 -6.09 -7.65
CA ILE A 84 7.62 -7.39 -7.61
C ILE A 84 6.32 -7.26 -6.80
N ASN A 85 5.24 -7.76 -7.38
CA ASN A 85 3.95 -7.92 -6.70
C ASN A 85 3.51 -9.37 -6.87
N ALA A 86 3.72 -10.19 -5.83
CA ALA A 86 3.31 -11.60 -5.77
C ALA A 86 1.79 -11.78 -5.68
N TYR A 87 1.08 -10.70 -5.35
CA TYR A 87 -0.37 -10.69 -5.25
C TYR A 87 -0.98 -9.57 -6.10
N ARG A 88 -2.26 -9.69 -6.45
CA ARG A 88 -3.10 -8.57 -6.90
C ARG A 88 -4.28 -8.43 -5.95
N GLY A 89 -4.63 -7.18 -5.63
CA GLY A 89 -5.53 -6.88 -4.52
C GLY A 89 -4.75 -6.80 -3.21
N CYS A 90 -5.37 -6.24 -2.18
CA CYS A 90 -4.74 -6.14 -0.88
C CYS A 90 -5.74 -6.26 0.27
N GLU A 91 -5.59 -7.31 1.07
CA GLU A 91 -6.49 -7.59 2.21
C GLU A 91 -6.40 -6.55 3.33
N HIS A 92 -5.33 -5.73 3.38
CA HIS A 92 -5.26 -4.63 4.34
C HIS A 92 -6.46 -3.68 4.25
N GLY A 93 -7.04 -3.57 3.05
CA GLY A 93 -8.29 -2.85 2.83
C GLY A 93 -8.20 -1.35 3.12
N CYS A 94 -7.08 -0.70 2.79
CA CYS A 94 -6.92 0.72 3.09
C CYS A 94 -7.91 1.56 2.25
N SER A 95 -8.78 2.35 2.86
CA SER A 95 -9.82 3.12 2.13
C SER A 95 -9.26 4.17 1.17
N TYR A 96 -8.01 4.59 1.39
CA TYR A 96 -7.26 5.58 0.60
C TYR A 96 -6.28 4.96 -0.41
N CYS A 97 -6.28 3.64 -0.58
CA CYS A 97 -5.24 2.94 -1.35
C CYS A 97 -5.26 3.32 -2.83
N PHE A 98 -4.18 3.93 -3.32
CA PHE A 98 -4.04 4.33 -4.72
C PHE A 98 -4.02 3.15 -5.72
N ALA A 99 -3.79 1.92 -5.23
CA ALA A 99 -3.72 0.71 -6.05
C ALA A 99 -5.09 0.09 -6.37
N ARG A 100 -6.16 0.49 -5.67
CA ARG A 100 -7.53 0.01 -5.89
C ARG A 100 -7.99 0.03 -7.36
N PRO A 101 -7.70 1.07 -8.16
CA PRO A 101 -8.07 1.12 -9.57
C PRO A 101 -7.48 -0.02 -10.42
N THR A 102 -6.44 -0.71 -9.94
CA THR A 102 -5.84 -1.82 -10.69
C THR A 102 -6.75 -3.04 -10.80
N HIS A 103 -7.73 -3.18 -9.91
CA HIS A 103 -8.75 -4.23 -9.99
C HIS A 103 -9.77 -4.00 -11.10
N ALA A 104 -9.97 -2.76 -11.54
CA ALA A 104 -10.84 -2.47 -12.69
C ALA A 104 -10.33 -3.15 -13.97
N TYR A 105 -9.00 -3.31 -14.13
CA TYR A 105 -8.42 -4.04 -15.28
C TYR A 105 -8.67 -5.56 -15.23
N LEU A 106 -9.17 -6.08 -14.11
CA LEU A 106 -9.58 -7.49 -13.96
C LEU A 106 -11.09 -7.68 -14.14
N GLY A 107 -11.82 -6.60 -14.45
CA GLY A 107 -13.27 -6.58 -14.45
C GLY A 107 -13.91 -6.58 -13.06
N HIS A 108 -13.13 -6.26 -12.03
CA HIS A 108 -13.60 -6.15 -10.65
C HIS A 108 -13.81 -4.70 -10.22
N SER A 109 -14.66 -4.52 -9.21
CA SER A 109 -14.79 -3.29 -8.46
C SER A 109 -13.47 -2.92 -7.77
N ALA A 110 -13.14 -1.63 -7.80
CA ALA A 110 -12.07 -1.04 -6.98
C ALA A 110 -12.46 -0.95 -5.47
N GLY A 111 -13.74 -1.18 -5.16
CA GLY A 111 -14.32 -1.17 -3.81
C GLY A 111 -13.99 -2.43 -3.01
N ILE A 112 -15.02 -3.18 -2.63
CA ILE A 112 -14.88 -4.36 -1.76
C ILE A 112 -14.11 -5.48 -2.46
N GLU A 113 -14.32 -5.71 -3.76
CA GLU A 113 -13.62 -6.77 -4.52
C GLU A 113 -12.09 -6.60 -4.50
N PHE A 114 -11.54 -5.37 -4.47
CA PHE A 114 -10.09 -5.16 -4.34
C PHE A 114 -9.45 -5.78 -3.08
N GLU A 115 -10.18 -5.73 -1.97
CA GLU A 115 -9.71 -6.21 -0.65
C GLU A 115 -10.27 -7.58 -0.28
N ARG A 116 -11.08 -8.15 -1.18
CA ARG A 116 -11.73 -9.45 -1.06
C ARG A 116 -11.12 -10.47 -2.02
N ASP A 117 -11.01 -10.12 -3.31
CA ASP A 117 -10.61 -11.01 -4.40
C ASP A 117 -9.09 -10.87 -4.63
N ILE A 118 -8.34 -11.78 -4.01
CA ILE A 118 -6.88 -11.74 -3.95
C ILE A 118 -6.30 -12.75 -4.94
N TYR A 119 -5.62 -12.25 -5.96
CA TYR A 119 -4.94 -13.11 -6.92
C TYR A 119 -3.54 -13.44 -6.40
N VAL A 120 -3.21 -14.73 -6.35
CA VAL A 120 -1.96 -15.26 -5.81
C VAL A 120 -1.15 -15.82 -6.97
N LYS A 121 0.01 -15.21 -7.24
CA LYS A 121 0.93 -15.66 -8.30
C LYS A 121 1.78 -16.82 -7.80
N THR A 122 1.25 -18.03 -7.84
CA THR A 122 1.89 -19.21 -7.22
C THR A 122 3.23 -19.58 -7.86
N ASN A 123 3.48 -19.20 -9.11
CA ASN A 123 4.75 -19.38 -9.80
C ASN A 123 5.70 -18.17 -9.69
N ALA A 124 5.46 -17.21 -8.78
CA ALA A 124 6.26 -15.98 -8.67
C ALA A 124 7.77 -16.25 -8.48
N VAL A 125 8.12 -17.30 -7.74
CA VAL A 125 9.52 -17.69 -7.47
C VAL A 125 10.17 -18.28 -8.71
N GLU A 126 9.49 -19.19 -9.40
CA GLU A 126 9.91 -19.77 -10.68
C GLU A 126 10.16 -18.68 -11.73
N ALA A 127 9.17 -17.78 -11.91
CA ALA A 127 9.26 -16.65 -12.82
C ALA A 127 10.42 -15.72 -12.46
N LEU A 128 10.64 -15.44 -11.17
CA LEU A 128 11.75 -14.60 -10.71
C LEU A 128 13.10 -15.20 -11.09
N ARG A 129 13.31 -16.49 -10.81
CA ARG A 129 14.58 -17.16 -11.15
C ARG A 129 14.87 -17.08 -12.65
N HIS A 130 13.87 -17.37 -13.47
CA HIS A 130 13.99 -17.30 -14.92
C HIS A 130 14.33 -15.87 -15.40
N GLU A 131 13.66 -14.85 -14.88
CA GLU A 131 13.95 -13.45 -15.25
C GLU A 131 15.34 -12.97 -14.82
N LEU A 132 15.81 -13.38 -13.63
CA LEU A 132 17.15 -13.03 -13.13
C LEU A 132 18.27 -13.76 -13.89
N ALA A 133 17.99 -14.93 -14.47
CA ALA A 133 18.95 -15.71 -15.25
C ALA A 133 19.17 -15.18 -16.68
N ALA A 134 18.30 -14.28 -17.16
CA ALA A 134 18.42 -13.75 -18.51
C ALA A 134 19.77 -13.01 -18.71
N LYS A 135 20.49 -13.32 -19.79
CA LYS A 135 21.79 -12.68 -20.12
C LYS A 135 21.71 -11.15 -20.24
N THR A 136 20.53 -10.63 -20.59
CA THR A 136 20.24 -9.21 -20.70
C THR A 136 19.85 -8.56 -19.38
N TYR A 137 19.64 -9.34 -18.31
CA TYR A 137 19.28 -8.80 -17.01
C TYR A 137 20.39 -7.89 -16.47
N ARG A 138 19.99 -6.79 -15.86
CA ARG A 138 20.89 -5.82 -15.21
C ARG A 138 20.38 -5.58 -13.80
N CYS A 139 21.20 -5.95 -12.81
CA CYS A 139 20.86 -5.81 -11.41
C CYS A 139 20.62 -4.33 -11.05
N ARG A 140 19.45 -4.07 -10.45
CA ARG A 140 19.09 -2.81 -9.79
C ARG A 140 18.09 -3.12 -8.68
N PRO A 141 18.00 -2.32 -7.61
CA PRO A 141 17.06 -2.56 -6.51
C PRO A 141 15.64 -2.86 -6.98
N ILE A 142 15.08 -3.97 -6.50
CA ILE A 142 13.67 -4.34 -6.71
C ILE A 142 12.85 -3.79 -5.55
N ALA A 143 11.79 -3.04 -5.84
CA ALA A 143 10.83 -2.63 -4.83
C ALA A 143 9.73 -3.69 -4.62
N MET A 144 9.36 -3.94 -3.37
CA MET A 144 8.18 -4.70 -2.96
C MET A 144 7.30 -3.78 -2.10
N GLY A 145 5.99 -3.97 -2.14
CA GLY A 145 5.07 -3.03 -1.46
C GLY A 145 4.62 -1.86 -2.32
N THR A 146 4.65 -2.02 -3.64
CA THR A 146 4.35 -0.92 -4.58
C THR A 146 2.87 -0.85 -4.93
N ASN A 147 2.25 -1.98 -5.32
CA ASN A 147 0.82 -2.03 -5.67
C ASN A 147 0.00 -2.88 -4.67
N THR A 148 0.64 -3.87 -4.07
CA THR A 148 0.08 -4.67 -2.96
C THR A 148 1.10 -4.74 -1.83
N ASP A 149 0.63 -5.05 -0.62
CA ASP A 149 1.52 -5.29 0.50
C ASP A 149 2.08 -6.72 0.45
N PRO A 150 3.40 -6.91 0.45
CA PRO A 150 4.02 -8.24 0.36
C PRO A 150 3.73 -9.09 1.61
N TYR A 151 3.33 -8.46 2.72
CA TYR A 151 3.06 -9.09 4.01
C TYR A 151 1.59 -8.99 4.43
N GLN A 152 0.69 -8.85 3.46
CA GLN A 152 -0.75 -8.94 3.70
C GLN A 152 -1.17 -10.30 4.29
N PRO A 153 -2.35 -10.45 4.92
CA PRO A 153 -2.79 -11.69 5.55
C PRO A 153 -2.55 -13.00 4.75
N ALA A 154 -2.81 -13.04 3.44
CA ALA A 154 -2.55 -14.18 2.56
C ALA A 154 -1.09 -14.68 2.62
N GLU A 155 -0.12 -13.80 2.87
CA GLU A 155 1.31 -14.14 2.99
C GLU A 155 1.60 -15.08 4.16
N ARG A 156 0.72 -15.15 5.18
CA ARG A 156 0.87 -16.13 6.27
C ARG A 156 0.79 -17.56 5.76
N LYS A 157 -0.05 -17.81 4.77
CA LYS A 157 -0.29 -19.11 4.13
C LYS A 157 0.73 -19.38 3.03
N HIS A 158 0.85 -18.46 2.07
CA HIS A 158 1.58 -18.72 0.82
C HIS A 158 3.10 -18.56 0.94
N LYS A 159 3.57 -17.70 1.85
CA LYS A 159 5.00 -17.43 2.07
C LYS A 159 5.79 -17.03 0.80
N LEU A 160 5.11 -16.47 -0.21
CA LEU A 160 5.73 -16.11 -1.49
C LEU A 160 6.75 -15.00 -1.31
N THR A 161 6.49 -14.02 -0.45
CA THR A 161 7.46 -12.96 -0.14
C THR A 161 8.71 -13.56 0.46
N ARG A 162 8.58 -14.50 1.41
CA ARG A 162 9.75 -15.18 1.98
C ARG A 162 10.57 -15.90 0.90
N GLN A 163 9.91 -16.71 0.08
CA GLN A 163 10.61 -17.46 -0.98
C GLN A 163 11.26 -16.54 -2.02
N ILE A 164 10.63 -15.40 -2.34
CA ILE A 164 11.25 -14.36 -3.17
C ILE A 164 12.51 -13.82 -2.48
N LEU A 165 12.47 -13.52 -1.18
CA LEU A 165 13.64 -13.05 -0.44
C LEU A 165 14.76 -14.10 -0.39
N GLU A 166 14.43 -15.39 -0.30
CA GLU A 166 15.42 -16.48 -0.38
C GLU A 166 16.15 -16.47 -1.73
N VAL A 167 15.42 -16.32 -2.85
CA VAL A 167 16.04 -16.17 -4.19
C VAL A 167 16.88 -14.90 -4.30
N LEU A 168 16.41 -13.78 -3.74
CA LEU A 168 17.16 -12.52 -3.76
C LEU A 168 18.42 -12.60 -2.89
N LEU A 169 18.38 -13.31 -1.76
CA LEU A 169 19.56 -13.57 -0.94
C LEU A 169 20.57 -14.49 -1.65
N GLU A 170 20.10 -15.60 -2.24
CA GLU A 170 20.92 -16.53 -3.02
C GLU A 170 21.68 -15.81 -4.15
N THR A 171 20.96 -14.96 -4.89
CA THR A 171 21.49 -14.19 -6.02
C THR A 171 22.18 -12.89 -5.60
N ARG A 172 22.20 -12.58 -4.29
CA ARG A 172 22.70 -11.31 -3.72
C ARG A 172 22.12 -10.07 -4.41
N HIS A 173 20.83 -10.14 -4.71
CA HIS A 173 20.09 -9.10 -5.41
C HIS A 173 19.48 -8.11 -4.40
N PRO A 174 19.63 -6.78 -4.60
CA PRO A 174 19.11 -5.78 -3.68
C PRO A 174 17.58 -5.64 -3.72
N VAL A 175 16.98 -5.36 -2.57
CA VAL A 175 15.54 -5.22 -2.36
C VAL A 175 15.18 -4.04 -1.45
N LEU A 176 14.14 -3.31 -1.84
CA LEU A 176 13.49 -2.27 -1.05
C LEU A 176 12.09 -2.77 -0.69
N ILE A 177 11.72 -2.79 0.59
CA ILE A 177 10.40 -3.28 1.02
C ILE A 177 9.61 -2.16 1.68
N THR A 178 8.39 -1.92 1.21
CA THR A 178 7.42 -1.07 1.92
C THR A 178 6.26 -1.93 2.44
N THR A 179 5.92 -1.82 3.73
CA THR A 179 4.81 -2.60 4.30
C THR A 179 4.10 -1.88 5.45
N LYS A 180 2.86 -2.28 5.72
CA LYS A 180 2.06 -1.94 6.91
C LYS A 180 1.93 -3.11 7.89
N SER A 181 2.64 -4.22 7.65
CA SER A 181 2.47 -5.46 8.39
C SER A 181 3.69 -5.78 9.25
N ALA A 182 3.46 -6.11 10.51
CA ALA A 182 4.48 -6.62 11.41
C ALA A 182 4.92 -8.06 11.08
N LEU A 183 4.27 -8.72 10.12
CA LEU A 183 4.66 -10.06 9.66
C LEU A 183 6.06 -10.09 9.04
N ILE A 184 6.58 -8.94 8.57
CA ILE A 184 7.96 -8.80 8.08
C ILE A 184 9.02 -9.29 9.07
N VAL A 185 8.73 -9.22 10.37
CA VAL A 185 9.62 -9.71 11.44
C VAL A 185 9.89 -11.21 11.33
N ARG A 186 8.99 -11.99 10.70
CA ARG A 186 9.20 -13.42 10.42
C ARG A 186 10.47 -13.68 9.62
N ASP A 187 10.81 -12.77 8.71
CA ASP A 187 11.88 -12.97 7.73
C ASP A 187 13.15 -12.17 8.10
N LEU A 188 13.33 -11.86 9.40
CA LEU A 188 14.53 -11.21 9.93
C LEU A 188 15.81 -12.00 9.67
N ASP A 189 15.73 -13.34 9.65
CA ASP A 189 16.85 -14.22 9.35
C ASP A 189 17.44 -13.94 7.95
N ILE A 190 16.58 -13.65 6.97
CA ILE A 190 16.99 -13.32 5.60
C ILE A 190 17.35 -11.83 5.50
N LEU A 191 16.51 -10.96 6.05
CA LEU A 191 16.66 -9.50 5.89
C LEU A 191 17.91 -8.97 6.60
N SER A 192 18.27 -9.51 7.76
CA SER A 192 19.50 -9.11 8.48
C SER A 192 20.76 -9.49 7.69
N GLU A 193 20.79 -10.67 7.08
CA GLU A 193 21.91 -11.11 6.26
C GLU A 193 22.03 -10.28 4.97
N MET A 194 20.91 -10.00 4.30
CA MET A 194 20.89 -9.09 3.16
C MET A 194 21.34 -7.68 3.56
N ALA A 195 20.89 -7.17 4.71
CA ALA A 195 21.27 -5.85 5.21
C ALA A 195 22.77 -5.75 5.53
N ARG A 196 23.37 -6.79 6.11
CA ARG A 196 24.83 -6.88 6.36
C ARG A 196 25.64 -6.73 5.07
N MET A 197 25.13 -7.24 3.95
CA MET A 197 25.72 -7.08 2.62
C MET A 197 25.36 -5.75 1.94
N GLY A 198 24.52 -4.91 2.54
CA GLY A 198 24.02 -3.67 1.92
C GLY A 198 22.99 -3.89 0.81
N LEU A 199 22.22 -4.98 0.90
CA LEU A 199 21.25 -5.40 -0.13
C LEU A 199 19.79 -5.15 0.27
N ALA A 200 19.47 -4.92 1.55
CA ALA A 200 18.09 -4.72 1.98
C ALA A 200 17.91 -3.39 2.72
N ALA A 201 16.79 -2.72 2.43
CA ALA A 201 16.27 -1.65 3.28
C ALA A 201 14.73 -1.72 3.33
N VAL A 202 14.18 -1.35 4.49
CA VAL A 202 12.75 -1.49 4.79
C VAL A 202 12.14 -0.13 5.10
N THR A 203 10.92 0.08 4.63
CA THR A 203 10.08 1.23 4.97
C THR A 203 8.77 0.75 5.58
N ILE A 204 8.51 1.12 6.83
CA ILE A 204 7.25 0.79 7.52
C ILE A 204 6.31 1.98 7.43
N SER A 205 5.12 1.76 6.86
CA SER A 205 4.09 2.80 6.77
C SER A 205 3.29 2.91 8.07
N VAL A 206 3.36 4.06 8.72
CA VAL A 206 2.59 4.38 9.93
C VAL A 206 1.69 5.57 9.60
N THR A 207 0.37 5.35 9.59
CA THR A 207 -0.60 6.39 9.21
C THR A 207 -1.15 7.15 10.41
N SER A 208 -1.26 6.48 11.55
CA SER A 208 -1.80 7.03 12.78
C SER A 208 -1.25 6.23 13.96
N MET A 209 -1.14 6.89 15.11
CA MET A 209 -0.85 6.32 16.41
C MET A 209 -2.15 5.92 17.15
N ASP A 210 -3.31 6.42 16.73
CA ASP A 210 -4.61 6.00 17.24
C ASP A 210 -5.06 4.68 16.59
N HIS A 211 -5.14 3.64 17.41
CA HIS A 211 -5.61 2.33 16.99
C HIS A 211 -7.05 2.34 16.45
N LYS A 212 -7.93 3.23 16.96
CA LYS A 212 -9.31 3.34 16.46
C LYS A 212 -9.34 3.94 15.06
N LEU A 213 -8.58 5.01 14.82
CA LEU A 213 -8.44 5.61 13.49
C LEU A 213 -7.79 4.64 12.51
N SER A 214 -6.68 3.99 12.89
CA SER A 214 -6.00 3.00 12.06
C SER A 214 -6.93 1.85 11.67
N ARG A 215 -7.73 1.30 12.61
CA ARG A 215 -8.71 0.25 12.29
C ARG A 215 -9.81 0.71 11.32
N LYS A 216 -10.23 1.98 11.34
CA LYS A 216 -11.17 2.52 10.35
C LYS A 216 -10.53 2.65 8.98
N MET A 217 -9.29 3.15 8.94
CA MET A 217 -8.57 3.49 7.72
C MET A 217 -8.00 2.26 6.97
N GLU A 218 -7.56 1.26 7.71
CA GLU A 218 -6.75 0.12 7.24
C GLU A 218 -7.00 -1.12 8.12
N PRO A 219 -8.23 -1.67 8.07
CA PRO A 219 -8.81 -2.53 9.09
C PRO A 219 -8.07 -3.86 9.34
N ARG A 220 -7.35 -4.38 8.35
CA ARG A 220 -6.61 -5.65 8.47
C ARG A 220 -5.09 -5.46 8.44
N ALA A 221 -4.61 -4.21 8.40
CA ALA A 221 -3.19 -3.93 8.61
C ALA A 221 -2.80 -4.13 10.09
N SER A 222 -1.50 -4.26 10.37
CA SER A 222 -1.03 -4.38 11.75
C SER A 222 -1.35 -3.11 12.54
N SER A 223 -1.60 -3.23 13.84
CA SER A 223 -1.86 -2.05 14.68
C SER A 223 -0.64 -1.12 14.73
N PRO A 224 -0.81 0.19 15.01
CA PRO A 224 0.29 1.15 15.10
C PRO A 224 1.42 0.69 16.03
N ALA A 225 1.08 0.20 17.23
CA ALA A 225 2.05 -0.33 18.19
C ALA A 225 2.85 -1.52 17.63
N ARG A 226 2.22 -2.42 16.86
CA ARG A 226 2.91 -3.55 16.24
C ARG A 226 3.82 -3.12 15.09
N ARG A 227 3.50 -2.04 14.39
CA ARG A 227 4.38 -1.46 13.35
C ARG A 227 5.61 -0.81 13.96
N LEU A 228 5.44 -0.08 15.06
CA LEU A 228 6.56 0.48 15.82
C LEU A 228 7.47 -0.62 16.38
N GLU A 229 6.89 -1.67 16.93
CA GLU A 229 7.64 -2.83 17.39
C GLU A 229 8.41 -3.52 16.24
N ALA A 230 7.81 -3.61 15.05
CA ALA A 230 8.51 -4.12 13.88
C ALA A 230 9.70 -3.23 13.47
N ILE A 231 9.56 -1.90 13.56
CA ILE A 231 10.68 -0.97 13.33
C ILE A 231 11.82 -1.27 14.31
N ARG A 232 11.51 -1.42 15.61
CA ARG A 232 12.48 -1.73 16.65
C ARG A 232 13.25 -3.02 16.36
N LEU A 233 12.52 -4.10 16.10
CA LEU A 233 13.11 -5.42 15.85
C LEU A 233 13.97 -5.46 14.57
N LEU A 234 13.54 -4.75 13.52
CA LEU A 234 14.32 -4.62 12.29
C LEU A 234 15.61 -3.81 12.53
N ALA A 235 15.52 -2.69 13.26
CA ALA A 235 16.66 -1.84 13.56
C ALA A 235 17.69 -2.57 14.46
N GLU A 236 17.23 -3.28 15.49
CA GLU A 236 18.08 -4.11 16.37
C GLU A 236 18.80 -5.23 15.61
N ALA A 237 18.15 -5.79 14.58
CA ALA A 237 18.74 -6.78 13.68
C ALA A 237 19.70 -6.17 12.63
N GLY A 238 19.95 -4.86 12.68
CA GLY A 238 20.85 -4.16 11.76
C GLY A 238 20.26 -3.88 10.39
N VAL A 239 18.94 -4.05 10.20
CA VAL A 239 18.27 -3.72 8.94
C VAL A 239 18.04 -2.20 8.87
N PRO A 240 18.47 -1.50 7.81
CA PRO A 240 18.14 -0.09 7.62
C PRO A 240 16.62 0.11 7.49
N VAL A 241 16.03 0.85 8.42
CA VAL A 241 14.58 1.07 8.46
C VAL A 241 14.25 2.55 8.36
N SER A 242 13.29 2.86 7.49
CA SER A 242 12.64 4.17 7.42
C SER A 242 11.17 4.07 7.82
N VAL A 243 10.59 5.17 8.26
CA VAL A 243 9.14 5.32 8.45
C VAL A 243 8.54 6.09 7.28
N ASN A 244 7.35 5.71 6.84
CA ASN A 244 6.57 6.52 5.91
C ASN A 244 5.27 6.97 6.57
N ALA A 245 5.17 8.26 6.88
CA ALA A 245 3.95 8.90 7.35
C ALA A 245 3.03 9.12 6.14
N ALA A 246 2.38 8.04 5.67
CA ALA A 246 1.68 8.04 4.39
C ALA A 246 0.42 7.15 4.35
N PRO A 247 -0.74 7.70 3.95
CA PRO A 247 -0.95 9.10 3.60
C PRO A 247 -1.15 9.99 4.84
N MET A 248 -0.70 11.23 4.74
CA MET A 248 -1.23 12.32 5.56
C MET A 248 -2.52 12.84 4.91
N ILE A 249 -3.59 12.85 5.68
CA ILE A 249 -4.94 13.25 5.31
C ILE A 249 -5.28 14.50 6.13
N PRO A 250 -5.51 15.65 5.48
CA PRO A 250 -5.87 16.90 6.15
C PRO A 250 -7.03 16.73 7.14
N ALA A 251 -6.87 17.26 8.36
CA ALA A 251 -7.86 17.23 9.44
C ALA A 251 -8.33 15.82 9.89
N ILE A 252 -7.62 14.76 9.50
CA ILE A 252 -7.90 13.38 9.90
C ILE A 252 -6.76 12.77 10.71
N ASN A 253 -5.53 12.75 10.17
CA ASN A 253 -4.35 12.21 10.85
C ASN A 253 -3.10 13.10 10.75
N ASP A 254 -3.17 14.23 10.04
CA ASP A 254 -2.02 15.11 9.82
C ASP A 254 -1.55 15.84 11.09
N MET A 255 -2.40 15.92 12.12
CA MET A 255 -2.00 16.37 13.46
C MET A 255 -1.07 15.39 14.19
N GLU A 256 -0.99 14.14 13.73
CA GLU A 256 -0.15 13.10 14.34
C GLU A 256 1.24 13.00 13.70
N LEU A 257 1.51 13.78 12.65
CA LEU A 257 2.73 13.70 11.85
C LEU A 257 4.01 13.68 12.71
N GLU A 258 4.20 14.68 13.56
CA GLU A 258 5.39 14.80 14.40
C GLU A 258 5.48 13.66 15.41
N ARG A 259 4.34 13.21 15.95
CA ARG A 259 4.27 12.10 16.91
C ARG A 259 4.63 10.76 16.27
N ILE A 260 4.22 10.55 15.02
CA ILE A 260 4.60 9.36 14.24
C ILE A 260 6.11 9.34 14.03
N LEU A 261 6.70 10.48 13.64
CA LEU A 261 8.14 10.57 13.40
C LEU A 261 8.94 10.39 14.70
N ASP A 262 8.55 11.06 15.78
CA ASP A 262 9.16 10.91 17.10
C ASP A 262 9.15 9.44 17.56
N ALA A 263 7.97 8.80 17.51
CA ALA A 263 7.82 7.41 17.91
C ALA A 263 8.66 6.47 17.05
N ALA A 264 8.71 6.68 15.73
CA ALA A 264 9.51 5.85 14.84
C ALA A 264 11.02 6.03 15.06
N ALA A 265 11.48 7.25 15.27
CA ALA A 265 12.88 7.55 15.62
C ALA A 265 13.27 6.87 16.94
N ALA A 266 12.39 6.90 17.94
CA ALA A 266 12.59 6.23 19.22
C ALA A 266 12.69 4.70 19.08
N GLN A 267 12.16 4.11 18.00
CA GLN A 267 12.31 2.68 17.68
C GLN A 267 13.49 2.39 16.74
N GLY A 268 14.33 3.37 16.40
CA GLY A 268 15.52 3.14 15.58
C GLY A 268 15.32 3.30 14.07
N ALA A 269 14.20 3.91 13.62
CA ALA A 269 14.12 4.37 12.23
C ALA A 269 15.21 5.44 11.97
N ILE A 270 15.86 5.37 10.82
CA ILE A 270 16.94 6.29 10.42
C ILE A 270 16.53 7.25 9.30
N GLY A 271 15.36 7.03 8.71
CA GLY A 271 14.84 7.79 7.58
C GLY A 271 13.34 8.02 7.71
N ALA A 272 12.84 9.09 7.11
CA ALA A 272 11.41 9.35 7.02
C ALA A 272 10.96 9.82 5.63
N GLY A 273 9.77 9.38 5.24
CA GLY A 273 8.99 9.90 4.12
C GLY A 273 7.61 10.39 4.56
N MET A 274 7.01 11.27 3.77
CA MET A 274 5.62 11.69 3.91
C MET A 274 5.00 11.80 2.52
N ILE A 275 3.76 11.32 2.39
CA ILE A 275 2.96 11.48 1.18
C ILE A 275 1.61 12.07 1.58
N LEU A 276 1.20 13.15 0.92
CA LEU A 276 -0.17 13.67 1.04
C LEU A 276 -1.14 12.73 0.33
N VAL A 277 -2.33 12.52 0.90
CA VAL A 277 -3.36 11.62 0.36
C VAL A 277 -3.60 11.83 -1.14
N ARG A 278 -3.73 10.73 -1.88
CA ARG A 278 -3.99 10.72 -3.32
C ARG A 278 -5.31 10.02 -3.58
N LEU A 279 -6.14 10.60 -4.44
CA LEU A 279 -7.47 10.11 -4.75
C LEU A 279 -7.65 9.83 -6.25
N PRO A 280 -6.78 9.01 -6.89
CA PRO A 280 -6.90 8.74 -8.31
C PRO A 280 -8.14 7.90 -8.61
N ASN A 281 -8.84 8.21 -9.70
CA ASN A 281 -9.94 7.41 -10.22
C ASN A 281 -11.00 7.07 -9.15
N GLU A 282 -11.37 5.80 -9.00
CA GLU A 282 -12.39 5.28 -8.07
C GLU A 282 -12.04 5.54 -6.60
N VAL A 283 -10.75 5.74 -6.26
CA VAL A 283 -10.29 6.00 -4.89
C VAL A 283 -10.93 7.26 -4.33
N ARG A 284 -11.18 8.27 -5.17
CA ARG A 284 -11.91 9.48 -4.78
C ARG A 284 -13.23 9.14 -4.10
N ASP A 285 -14.00 8.28 -4.74
CA ASP A 285 -15.36 7.97 -4.32
C ASP A 285 -15.36 7.05 -3.10
N ILE A 286 -14.51 6.02 -3.11
CA ILE A 286 -14.30 5.14 -1.96
C ILE A 286 -13.89 5.93 -0.71
N PHE A 287 -12.97 6.89 -0.87
CA PHE A 287 -12.53 7.74 0.23
C PHE A 287 -13.64 8.66 0.74
N ARG A 288 -14.43 9.27 -0.16
CA ARG A 288 -15.54 10.15 0.20
C ARG A 288 -16.65 9.39 0.95
N GLU A 289 -16.95 8.17 0.52
CA GLU A 289 -17.92 7.28 1.19
C GLU A 289 -17.43 6.85 2.57
N TRP A 290 -16.14 6.48 2.67
CA TRP A 290 -15.48 6.18 3.94
C TRP A 290 -15.53 7.39 4.90
N LEU A 291 -15.25 8.59 4.39
CA LEU A 291 -15.28 9.82 5.16
C LEU A 291 -16.70 10.15 5.64
N LEU A 292 -17.71 9.99 4.78
CA LEU A 292 -19.11 10.16 5.16
C LEU A 292 -19.52 9.22 6.30
N ARG A 293 -19.12 7.94 6.20
CA ARG A 293 -19.51 6.95 7.21
C ARG A 293 -18.82 7.17 8.56
N HIS A 294 -17.55 7.55 8.55
CA HIS A 294 -16.75 7.58 9.78
C HIS A 294 -16.58 8.98 10.39
N PHE A 295 -16.73 10.03 9.59
CA PHE A 295 -16.56 11.44 9.97
C PHE A 295 -17.54 12.35 9.21
N PRO A 296 -18.87 12.11 9.31
CA PRO A 296 -19.88 12.84 8.54
C PRO A 296 -19.86 14.36 8.76
N ASP A 297 -19.45 14.79 9.96
CA ASP A 297 -19.29 16.17 10.38
C ASP A 297 -18.06 16.86 9.75
N ARG A 298 -17.05 16.10 9.34
CA ARG A 298 -15.79 16.62 8.78
C ARG A 298 -15.70 16.52 7.25
N VAL A 299 -16.64 15.85 6.59
CA VAL A 299 -16.63 15.60 5.13
C VAL A 299 -16.29 16.87 4.33
N ARG A 300 -17.07 17.93 4.54
CA ARG A 300 -16.90 19.19 3.79
C ARG A 300 -15.54 19.83 4.03
N HIS A 301 -15.08 19.83 5.28
CA HIS A 301 -13.82 20.48 5.65
C HIS A 301 -12.61 19.73 5.08
N VAL A 302 -12.57 18.41 5.26
CA VAL A 302 -11.47 17.57 4.75
C VAL A 302 -11.38 17.63 3.23
N LEU A 303 -12.52 17.53 2.52
CA LEU A 303 -12.51 17.59 1.05
C LEU A 303 -12.16 18.99 0.54
N ALA A 304 -12.55 20.06 1.23
CA ALA A 304 -12.11 21.42 0.89
C ALA A 304 -10.58 21.54 1.01
N LEU A 305 -9.98 21.09 2.12
CA LEU A 305 -8.53 21.11 2.31
C LEU A 305 -7.80 20.27 1.25
N ILE A 306 -8.30 19.08 0.92
CA ILE A 306 -7.73 18.26 -0.15
C ILE A 306 -7.76 19.03 -1.49
N ARG A 307 -8.89 19.66 -1.83
CA ARG A 307 -9.04 20.45 -3.06
C ARG A 307 -8.12 21.66 -3.09
N ASP A 308 -7.97 22.35 -1.97
CA ASP A 308 -7.06 23.49 -1.85
C ASP A 308 -5.62 23.08 -2.13
N THR A 309 -5.23 21.86 -1.76
CA THR A 309 -3.90 21.32 -2.07
C THR A 309 -3.72 20.81 -3.52
N ARG A 310 -4.74 20.96 -4.37
CA ARG A 310 -4.86 20.33 -5.70
C ARG A 310 -5.48 21.25 -6.76
N GLY A 311 -5.40 22.57 -6.56
CA GLY A 311 -5.96 23.55 -7.49
C GLY A 311 -7.48 23.43 -7.66
N GLY A 312 -8.19 23.11 -6.58
CA GLY A 312 -9.65 22.94 -6.57
C GLY A 312 -10.15 21.56 -7.01
N ARG A 313 -9.27 20.60 -7.34
CA ARG A 313 -9.65 19.23 -7.78
C ARG A 313 -9.54 18.23 -6.64
N ASP A 314 -10.25 17.09 -6.72
CA ASP A 314 -10.11 16.04 -5.69
C ASP A 314 -8.78 15.28 -5.78
N ASN A 315 -8.13 15.31 -6.94
CA ASN A 315 -6.86 14.65 -7.20
C ASN A 315 -6.01 15.44 -8.20
N ASP A 316 -4.71 15.20 -8.15
CA ASP A 316 -3.76 15.71 -9.12
C ASP A 316 -2.97 14.52 -9.70
N PRO A 317 -3.02 14.29 -11.02
CA PRO A 317 -2.29 13.20 -11.66
C PRO A 317 -0.83 13.54 -11.98
N ASN A 318 -0.44 14.81 -11.96
CA ASN A 318 0.84 15.28 -12.45
C ASN A 318 2.01 14.77 -11.60
N PHE A 319 3.12 14.40 -12.25
CA PHE A 319 4.35 14.10 -11.54
C PHE A 319 4.82 15.30 -10.70
N HIS A 320 5.61 15.02 -9.66
CA HIS A 320 6.16 15.95 -8.69
C HIS A 320 5.15 16.58 -7.74
N SER A 321 3.95 16.93 -8.20
CA SER A 321 2.89 17.55 -7.39
C SER A 321 1.93 16.51 -6.80
N ARG A 322 1.64 15.39 -7.47
CA ARG A 322 0.64 14.39 -7.01
C ARG A 322 0.89 13.81 -5.62
N MET A 323 2.14 13.73 -5.14
CA MET A 323 2.48 13.22 -3.80
C MET A 323 2.64 14.32 -2.75
N ARG A 324 2.88 15.56 -3.18
CA ARG A 324 3.23 16.69 -2.31
C ARG A 324 2.05 17.62 -2.07
N GLY A 325 1.22 17.84 -3.09
CA GLY A 325 0.23 18.91 -3.14
C GLY A 325 0.87 20.29 -3.35
N GLU A 326 0.02 21.29 -3.50
CA GLU A 326 0.39 22.69 -3.69
C GLU A 326 -0.36 23.62 -2.71
N GLY A 327 -0.05 24.91 -2.75
CA GLY A 327 -0.71 25.91 -1.91
C GLY A 327 -0.25 25.96 -0.45
N PRO A 328 -0.85 26.84 0.37
CA PRO A 328 -0.40 27.11 1.73
C PRO A 328 -0.45 25.89 2.65
N TYR A 329 -1.53 25.09 2.57
CA TYR A 329 -1.70 23.94 3.46
C TYR A 329 -0.66 22.84 3.21
N ALA A 330 -0.43 22.46 1.94
CA ALA A 330 0.61 21.49 1.59
C ALA A 330 2.01 22.00 1.95
N THR A 331 2.25 23.31 1.77
CA THR A 331 3.51 23.95 2.14
C THR A 331 3.76 23.87 3.65
N LEU A 332 2.76 24.23 4.46
CA LEU A 332 2.84 24.12 5.92
C LEU A 332 3.07 22.67 6.37
N LEU A 333 2.32 21.71 5.82
CA LEU A 333 2.48 20.30 6.16
C LEU A 333 3.89 19.78 5.83
N ARG A 334 4.44 20.20 4.68
CA ARG A 334 5.82 19.85 4.30
C ARG A 334 6.86 20.52 5.20
N GLN A 335 6.68 21.79 5.58
CA GLN A 335 7.57 22.47 6.52
C GLN A 335 7.58 21.75 7.88
N ARG A 336 6.40 21.40 8.41
CA ARG A 336 6.25 20.59 9.63
C ARG A 336 7.00 19.27 9.52
N PHE A 337 6.82 18.55 8.41
CA PHE A 337 7.54 17.32 8.14
C PHE A 337 9.06 17.50 8.14
N GLU A 338 9.59 18.48 7.39
CA GLU A 338 11.04 18.70 7.28
C GLU A 338 11.65 19.10 8.63
N MET A 339 10.99 19.98 9.38
CA MET A 339 11.44 20.38 10.71
C MET A 339 11.45 19.20 11.68
N ALA A 340 10.40 18.36 11.67
CA ALA A 340 10.33 17.18 12.51
C ALA A 340 11.36 16.12 12.10
N ARG A 341 11.54 15.91 10.78
CA ARG A 341 12.54 14.98 10.24
C ARG A 341 13.95 15.34 10.71
N GLN A 342 14.31 16.63 10.63
CA GLN A 342 15.60 17.12 11.14
C GLN A 342 15.69 17.01 12.66
N ARG A 343 14.65 17.44 13.38
CA ARG A 343 14.61 17.39 14.86
C ARG A 343 14.82 15.98 15.40
N TYR A 344 14.22 14.98 14.76
CA TYR A 344 14.31 13.57 15.17
C TYR A 344 15.43 12.80 14.46
N LYS A 345 16.32 13.47 13.71
CA LYS A 345 17.46 12.86 13.00
C LYS A 345 17.06 11.73 12.04
N LEU A 346 15.92 11.90 11.39
CA LEU A 346 15.36 10.99 10.37
C LEU A 346 15.77 11.39 8.94
N ASP A 347 16.85 12.17 8.83
CA ASP A 347 17.55 12.55 7.61
C ASP A 347 18.82 11.72 7.39
N GLY A 348 18.95 10.60 8.14
CA GLY A 348 20.04 9.65 7.99
C GLY A 348 20.17 9.18 6.54
N LYS A 349 21.42 9.12 6.04
CA LYS A 349 21.69 8.63 4.69
C LYS A 349 21.40 7.13 4.61
N MET A 350 20.23 6.77 4.11
CA MET A 350 19.98 5.41 3.64
C MET A 350 20.95 5.13 2.48
N ARG A 351 21.98 4.33 2.75
CA ARG A 351 23.02 4.05 1.75
C ARG A 351 22.37 3.43 0.52
N ALA A 352 22.86 3.81 -0.66
CA ALA A 352 22.45 3.14 -1.89
C ALA A 352 22.73 1.64 -1.76
N LEU A 353 21.73 0.82 -2.11
CA LEU A 353 21.88 -0.63 -2.05
C LEU A 353 22.88 -1.10 -3.10
N ARG A 354 23.69 -2.09 -2.72
CA ARG A 354 24.73 -2.66 -3.59
C ARG A 354 24.12 -3.46 -4.73
N THR A 355 24.64 -3.27 -5.92
CA THR A 355 24.26 -4.02 -7.14
C THR A 355 25.43 -4.82 -7.71
N ASP A 356 26.63 -4.62 -7.15
CA ASP A 356 27.90 -5.22 -7.58
C ASP A 356 28.08 -6.67 -7.10
N LEU A 357 27.26 -7.12 -6.15
CA LEU A 357 27.33 -8.48 -5.58
C LEU A 357 26.49 -9.51 -6.34
N PHE A 358 25.68 -9.08 -7.30
CA PHE A 358 24.68 -9.93 -7.95
C PHE A 358 25.32 -11.06 -8.74
N THR A 359 24.83 -12.28 -8.51
CA THR A 359 25.17 -13.46 -9.29
C THR A 359 23.88 -14.05 -9.87
N PRO A 360 23.75 -14.21 -11.19
CA PRO A 360 22.58 -14.85 -11.79
C PRO A 360 22.37 -16.27 -11.25
N PRO A 361 21.12 -16.70 -11.02
CA PRO A 361 20.86 -18.06 -10.57
C PRO A 361 21.19 -19.05 -11.68
N LYS A 362 21.60 -20.26 -11.30
CA LYS A 362 21.64 -21.39 -12.24
C LYS A 362 20.21 -21.80 -12.54
N VAL A 363 19.86 -21.83 -13.82
CA VAL A 363 18.62 -22.47 -14.28
C VAL A 363 19.03 -23.88 -14.65
N GLU A 364 18.43 -24.88 -14.01
CA GLU A 364 18.52 -26.25 -14.52
C GLU A 364 17.91 -26.22 -15.92
N SER A 365 18.76 -26.39 -16.95
CA SER A 365 18.25 -26.61 -18.28
C SER A 365 17.59 -27.98 -18.29
N ASP A 366 16.35 -28.08 -18.79
CA ASP A 366 15.75 -29.36 -19.22
C ASP A 366 16.61 -30.08 -20.29
N GLN A 367 17.65 -29.42 -20.77
CA GLN A 367 18.72 -30.00 -21.55
C GLN A 367 19.81 -30.54 -20.61
N LEU A 368 19.85 -31.87 -20.44
CA LEU A 368 21.00 -32.59 -19.87
C LEU A 368 22.29 -32.02 -20.48
N SER A 369 23.21 -31.52 -19.64
CA SER A 369 24.53 -31.12 -20.11
C SER A 369 25.25 -32.36 -20.62
N LEU A 370 25.31 -32.52 -21.94
CA LEU A 370 26.17 -33.50 -22.58
C LEU A 370 27.61 -33.00 -22.55
N PHE A 371 28.29 -33.13 -21.40
CA PHE A 371 29.75 -33.16 -21.31
C PHE A 371 30.19 -34.02 -20.13
#